data_AF-A0A701ULN4-F1
#
_entry.id   AF-A0A701ULN4-F1
#
_cell.length_a   1.000
_cell.length_b   1.000
_cell.length_c   1.000
_cell.angle_alpha   90.00
_cell.angle_beta   90.00
_cell.angle_gamma   90.00
#
_symmetry.space_group_name_H-M   'P 1'
#
loop_
_entity.id
_entity.type
_entity.pdbx_description
1 polymer ?
#
loop_
_entity_poly.entity_id
_entity_poly.type
_entity_poly.pdbx_seq_one_letter_code
_entity_poly.pdbx_strand_id
1 'polypeptide(L)'
;MYRREERLLLRVIEGPEILGIASIFQHIGMEQYESLYLYTYTSIDYEFIDPLQFSRIVSERNLWEPAMLHFGHLLSEAVNSLKNYTGRDTKALVTRALLALSSHSEEFRRKIIASDYIKERTSLSRSVIMKILKQLRDEGKIEIEKGILIKTTL
;
A
#
# COMPACT_ATOMS: atom_id res chain seq x y z
N MET A 1 -3.20 -3.66 -1.84
CA MET A 1 -2.44 -4.43 -2.85
C MET A 1 -1.33 -5.21 -2.17
N TYR A 2 -1.30 -6.52 -2.41
CA TYR A 2 -0.39 -7.45 -1.76
C TYR A 2 0.44 -8.20 -2.79
N ARG A 3 1.67 -8.54 -2.39
CA ARG A 3 2.41 -9.65 -2.99
C ARG A 3 1.92 -10.96 -2.39
N ARG A 4 1.67 -11.95 -3.24
CA ARG A 4 1.20 -13.30 -2.93
C ARG A 4 2.20 -14.03 -2.05
N GLU A 5 3.46 -14.00 -2.44
CA GLU A 5 4.56 -14.53 -1.63
C GLU A 5 4.66 -13.76 -0.32
N GLU A 6 4.52 -14.48 0.79
CA GLU A 6 4.62 -14.00 2.17
C GLU A 6 3.54 -12.99 2.60
N ARG A 7 2.49 -12.77 1.77
CA ARG A 7 1.43 -11.79 2.05
C ARG A 7 2.01 -10.41 2.42
N LEU A 8 2.92 -9.90 1.59
CA LEU A 8 3.53 -8.59 1.81
C LEU A 8 2.61 -7.47 1.31
N LEU A 9 2.24 -6.53 2.18
CA LEU A 9 1.43 -5.35 1.86
C LEU A 9 2.30 -4.31 1.15
N LEU A 10 2.09 -4.16 -0.16
CA LEU A 10 2.87 -3.22 -0.98
C LEU A 10 2.31 -1.80 -0.95
N ARG A 11 0.98 -1.68 -0.96
CA ARG A 11 0.26 -0.40 -1.00
C ARG A 11 -1.16 -0.56 -0.46
N VAL A 12 -1.61 0.43 0.32
CA VAL A 12 -3.03 0.65 0.60
C VAL A 12 -3.54 1.63 -0.44
N ILE A 13 -4.71 1.36 -1.00
CA ILE A 13 -5.29 2.13 -2.10
C ILE A 13 -6.59 2.74 -1.61
N GLU A 14 -6.72 4.04 -1.77
CA GLU A 14 -7.93 4.81 -1.44
C GLU A 14 -8.41 5.47 -2.73
N GLY A 15 -9.71 5.41 -3.01
CA GLY A 15 -10.27 5.88 -4.28
C GLY A 15 -10.37 7.40 -4.36
N PRO A 16 -10.54 7.96 -5.58
CA PRO A 16 -10.58 7.25 -6.86
C PRO A 16 -9.19 6.84 -7.35
N GLU A 17 -9.05 5.63 -7.93
CA GLU A 17 -7.78 5.09 -8.41
C GLU A 17 -7.98 4.21 -9.66
N ILE A 18 -7.04 4.26 -10.61
CA ILE A 18 -7.03 3.36 -11.78
C ILE A 18 -5.88 2.37 -11.61
N LEU A 19 -6.23 1.09 -11.57
CA LEU A 19 -5.29 0.00 -11.40
C LEU A 19 -5.18 -0.84 -12.66
N GLY A 20 -4.05 -1.54 -12.80
CA GLY A 20 -3.88 -2.51 -13.87
C GLY A 20 -3.59 -1.91 -15.25
N ILE A 21 -3.28 -0.60 -15.36
CA ILE A 21 -2.96 0.05 -16.65
C ILE A 21 -1.87 -0.69 -17.42
N ALA A 22 -0.91 -1.32 -16.72
CA ALA A 22 0.13 -2.13 -17.36
C ALA A 22 -0.43 -3.29 -18.22
N SER A 23 -1.67 -3.73 -18.00
CA SER A 23 -2.32 -4.78 -18.79
C SER A 23 -2.50 -4.41 -20.26
N ILE A 24 -2.50 -3.12 -20.62
CA ILE A 24 -2.58 -2.70 -22.03
C ILE A 24 -1.41 -3.22 -22.86
N PHE A 25 -0.27 -3.52 -22.22
CA PHE A 25 0.94 -4.03 -22.87
C PHE A 25 1.02 -5.56 -22.92
N GLN A 26 -0.03 -6.29 -22.53
CA GLN A 26 -0.04 -7.76 -22.65
C GLN A 26 0.21 -8.23 -24.09
N HIS A 27 -0.28 -7.49 -25.08
CA HIS A 27 -0.12 -7.83 -26.50
C HIS A 27 1.34 -7.76 -27.00
N ILE A 28 2.24 -7.07 -26.30
CA ILE A 28 3.68 -7.02 -26.60
C ILE A 28 4.51 -7.98 -25.74
N GLY A 29 3.87 -8.96 -25.08
CA GLY A 29 4.55 -9.99 -24.31
C GLY A 29 5.04 -9.54 -22.93
N MET A 30 4.52 -8.44 -22.38
CA MET A 30 4.77 -8.11 -20.98
C MET A 30 4.05 -9.10 -20.06
N GLU A 31 4.82 -9.87 -19.28
CA GLU A 31 4.29 -10.81 -18.31
C GLU A 31 3.41 -10.11 -17.27
N GLN A 32 2.30 -10.75 -16.92
CA GLN A 32 1.46 -10.28 -15.83
C GLN A 32 2.15 -10.55 -14.50
N TYR A 33 2.02 -9.61 -13.56
CA TYR A 33 2.48 -9.81 -12.19
C TYR A 33 1.56 -10.82 -11.46
N GLU A 34 1.68 -12.12 -11.76
CA GLU A 34 0.93 -13.22 -11.09
C GLU A 34 1.12 -13.24 -9.57
N SER A 35 2.19 -12.59 -9.12
CA SER A 35 2.55 -12.40 -7.73
C SER A 35 1.72 -11.32 -7.01
N LEU A 36 0.81 -10.59 -7.65
CA LEU A 36 0.01 -9.53 -6.99
C LEU A 36 -1.47 -9.88 -6.84
N TYR A 37 -2.08 -9.41 -5.75
CA TYR A 37 -3.53 -9.48 -5.56
C TYR A 37 -4.08 -8.29 -4.77
N LEU A 38 -5.37 -8.02 -4.94
CA LEU A 38 -6.11 -6.99 -4.20
C LEU A 38 -6.94 -7.65 -3.09
N TYR A 39 -7.00 -6.97 -1.95
CA TYR A 39 -7.80 -7.35 -0.80
C TYR A 39 -8.46 -6.07 -0.26
N THR A 40 -9.75 -6.15 0.02
CA THR A 40 -10.56 -5.00 0.44
C THR A 40 -10.70 -5.01 1.97
N TYR A 41 -10.53 -3.83 2.58
CA TYR A 41 -10.75 -3.64 4.02
C TYR A 41 -12.07 -2.91 4.32
N THR A 42 -12.62 -2.26 3.31
CA THR A 42 -13.89 -1.54 3.34
C THR A 42 -14.73 -2.02 2.16
N SER A 43 -16.02 -1.69 2.17
CA SER A 43 -16.81 -1.75 0.95
C SER A 43 -16.19 -0.81 -0.09
N ILE A 44 -16.16 -1.24 -1.34
CA ILE A 44 -15.65 -0.46 -2.47
C ILE A 44 -16.62 -0.56 -3.63
N ASP A 45 -16.66 0.50 -4.43
CA ASP A 45 -17.24 0.48 -5.76
C ASP A 45 -16.08 0.38 -6.76
N TYR A 46 -16.22 -0.52 -7.74
CA TYR A 46 -15.21 -0.72 -8.76
C TYR A 46 -15.87 -1.07 -10.09
N GLU A 47 -15.18 -0.74 -11.17
CA GLU A 47 -15.54 -1.13 -12.51
C GLU A 47 -14.34 -1.76 -13.21
N PHE A 48 -14.63 -2.64 -14.17
CA PHE A 48 -13.63 -3.20 -15.05
C PHE A 48 -13.77 -2.59 -16.44
N ILE A 49 -12.63 -2.28 -17.04
CA ILE A 49 -12.53 -1.88 -18.43
C ILE A 49 -11.60 -2.84 -19.15
N ASP A 50 -11.98 -3.24 -20.36
CA ASP A 50 -11.11 -4.02 -21.22
C ASP A 50 -9.84 -3.20 -21.58
N PRO A 51 -8.64 -3.78 -21.53
CA PRO A 51 -7.40 -3.04 -21.79
C PRO A 51 -7.34 -2.42 -23.20
N LEU A 52 -7.90 -3.07 -24.22
CA LEU A 52 -7.97 -2.53 -25.58
C LEU A 52 -8.96 -1.38 -25.64
N GLN A 53 -10.11 -1.50 -24.95
CA GLN A 53 -11.07 -0.41 -24.82
C GLN A 53 -10.45 0.81 -24.12
N PHE A 54 -9.71 0.61 -23.02
CA PHE A 54 -8.99 1.68 -22.33
C PHE A 54 -8.00 2.37 -23.26
N SER A 55 -7.14 1.61 -23.94
CA SER A 55 -6.14 2.14 -24.88
C SER A 55 -6.78 2.97 -26.00
N ARG A 56 -7.93 2.50 -26.52
CA ARG A 56 -8.71 3.23 -27.52
C ARG A 56 -9.24 4.56 -26.97
N ILE A 57 -9.86 4.57 -25.79
CA ILE A 57 -10.38 5.80 -25.16
C ILE A 57 -9.24 6.80 -24.92
N VAL A 58 -8.10 6.34 -24.40
CA VAL A 58 -6.94 7.18 -24.14
C VAL A 58 -6.43 7.81 -25.43
N SER A 59 -6.38 7.04 -26.52
CA SER A 59 -5.91 7.53 -27.82
C SER A 59 -6.89 8.50 -28.47
N GLU A 60 -8.17 8.13 -28.58
CA GLU A 60 -9.21 8.93 -29.24
C GLU A 60 -9.45 10.28 -28.55
N ARG A 61 -9.23 10.34 -27.23
CA ARG A 61 -9.42 11.54 -26.41
C ARG A 61 -8.13 12.30 -26.11
N ASN A 62 -7.00 11.88 -26.67
CA ASN A 62 -5.68 12.49 -26.43
C ASN A 62 -5.29 12.55 -24.93
N LEU A 63 -5.51 11.46 -24.19
CA LEU A 63 -5.29 11.35 -22.74
C LEU A 63 -3.97 10.66 -22.36
N TRP A 64 -3.08 10.42 -23.33
CA TRP A 64 -1.81 9.73 -23.06
C TRP A 64 -0.93 10.47 -22.05
N GLU A 65 -0.90 11.80 -22.08
CA GLU A 65 -0.17 12.60 -21.09
C GLU A 65 -0.73 12.41 -19.66
N PRO A 66 -2.03 12.62 -19.39
CA PRO A 66 -2.63 12.29 -18.09
C PRO A 66 -2.41 10.83 -17.66
N ALA A 67 -2.55 9.87 -18.58
CA ALA A 67 -2.33 8.46 -18.28
C ALA A 67 -0.88 8.17 -17.88
N MET A 68 0.10 8.80 -18.54
CA MET A 68 1.51 8.67 -18.22
C MET A 68 1.89 9.38 -16.93
N LEU A 69 1.29 10.54 -16.63
CA LEU A 69 1.46 11.21 -15.33
C LEU A 69 0.97 10.33 -14.20
N HIS A 70 -0.20 9.71 -14.36
CA HIS A 70 -0.75 8.75 -13.41
C HIS A 70 0.17 7.54 -13.21
N PHE A 71 0.66 6.95 -14.30
CA PHE A 71 1.61 5.85 -14.23
C PHE A 71 2.92 6.25 -13.53
N GLY A 72 3.44 7.45 -13.82
CA GLY A 72 4.63 8.00 -13.16
C GLY A 72 4.44 8.19 -11.65
N HIS A 73 3.24 8.62 -11.23
CA HIS A 73 2.89 8.71 -9.81
C HIS A 73 2.93 7.33 -9.14
N LEU A 74 2.27 6.33 -9.73
CA LEU A 74 2.26 4.95 -9.21
C LEU A 74 3.67 4.35 -9.11
N LEU A 75 4.52 4.60 -10.12
CA LEU A 75 5.90 4.16 -10.12
C LEU A 75 6.72 4.83 -9.01
N SER A 76 6.55 6.14 -8.82
CA SER A 76 7.21 6.91 -7.75
C SER A 76 6.84 6.36 -6.37
N GLU A 77 5.54 6.09 -6.13
CA GLU A 77 5.08 5.46 -4.89
C GLU A 77 5.68 4.07 -4.68
N ALA A 78 5.75 3.25 -5.72
CA ALA A 78 6.34 1.92 -5.64
C ALA A 78 7.84 1.99 -5.28
N VAL A 79 8.60 2.89 -5.91
CA VAL A 79 10.02 3.11 -5.62
C VAL A 79 10.21 3.65 -4.19
N ASN A 80 9.37 4.59 -3.75
CA ASN A 80 9.44 5.12 -2.39
C ASN A 80 9.12 4.04 -1.35
N SER A 81 8.13 3.19 -1.62
CA SER A 81 7.82 2.03 -0.78
C SER A 81 9.04 1.10 -0.67
N LEU A 82 9.70 0.77 -1.79
CA LEU A 82 10.91 -0.05 -1.77
C LEU A 82 12.03 0.59 -0.94
N LYS A 83 12.28 1.90 -1.09
CA LYS A 83 13.29 2.62 -0.27
C LYS A 83 12.95 2.62 1.21
N ASN A 84 11.67 2.77 1.56
CA ASN A 84 11.23 2.87 2.94
C ASN A 84 11.32 1.54 3.71
N TYR A 85 11.21 0.40 3.02
CA TYR A 85 11.13 -0.92 3.65
C TYR A 85 12.30 -1.88 3.36
N THR A 86 13.36 -1.41 2.67
CA THR A 86 14.59 -2.19 2.42
C THR A 86 15.68 -2.04 3.50
N GLY A 87 15.49 -1.13 4.46
CA GLY A 87 16.47 -0.87 5.53
C GLY A 87 16.51 -1.98 6.59
N ARG A 88 17.68 -2.18 7.23
CA ARG A 88 17.86 -3.16 8.33
C ARG A 88 17.46 -2.63 9.71
N ASP A 89 17.18 -1.33 9.84
CA ASP A 89 16.76 -0.76 11.12
C ASP A 89 15.29 -1.08 11.39
N THR A 90 15.09 -2.13 12.18
CA THR A 90 13.79 -2.60 12.64
C THR A 90 12.96 -1.50 13.31
N LYS A 91 13.54 -0.62 14.13
CA LYS A 91 12.77 0.46 14.79
C LYS A 91 12.30 1.46 13.74
N ALA A 92 13.17 1.84 12.82
CA ALA A 92 12.79 2.72 11.71
C ALA A 92 11.70 2.12 10.82
N LEU A 93 11.76 0.82 10.52
CA LEU A 93 10.72 0.12 9.75
C LEU A 93 9.34 0.19 10.45
N VAL A 94 9.30 -0.08 11.75
CA VAL A 94 8.06 0.01 12.54
C VAL A 94 7.54 1.44 12.58
N THR A 95 8.41 2.42 12.83
CA THR A 95 8.03 3.85 12.84
C THR A 95 7.46 4.30 11.50
N ARG A 96 8.12 3.95 10.39
CA ARG A 96 7.63 4.27 9.03
C ARG A 96 6.29 3.61 8.73
N ALA A 97 6.10 2.36 9.16
CA ALA A 97 4.81 1.69 9.03
C ALA A 97 3.71 2.39 9.85
N LEU A 98 3.98 2.84 11.08
CA LEU A 98 3.01 3.59 11.89
C LEU A 98 2.68 4.95 11.29
N LEU A 99 3.68 5.68 10.79
CA LEU A 99 3.47 6.95 10.08
C LEU A 99 2.59 6.75 8.85
N ALA A 100 2.89 5.74 8.02
CA ALA A 100 2.06 5.39 6.87
C ALA A 100 0.65 4.97 7.27
N LEU A 101 0.48 4.20 8.36
CA LEU A 101 -0.84 3.86 8.87
C LEU A 101 -1.60 5.12 9.29
N SER A 102 -0.94 6.06 9.96
CA SER A 102 -1.55 7.29 10.47
C SER A 102 -1.99 8.27 9.39
N SER A 103 -1.37 8.23 8.20
CA SER A 103 -1.73 9.10 7.08
C SER A 103 -2.98 8.64 6.32
N HIS A 104 -3.45 7.41 6.54
CA HIS A 104 -4.66 6.90 5.90
C HIS A 104 -5.95 7.41 6.58
N SER A 105 -7.06 7.30 5.86
CA SER A 105 -8.38 7.65 6.38
C SER A 105 -8.69 6.98 7.72
N GLU A 106 -9.47 7.67 8.55
CA GLU A 106 -9.92 7.12 9.83
C GLU A 106 -10.73 5.83 9.65
N GLU A 107 -11.55 5.75 8.60
CA GLU A 107 -12.34 4.56 8.29
C GLU A 107 -11.45 3.33 8.09
N PHE A 108 -10.37 3.48 7.33
CA PHE A 108 -9.38 2.43 7.16
C PHE A 108 -8.68 2.12 8.50
N ARG A 109 -8.12 3.14 9.17
CA ARG A 109 -7.32 2.95 10.40
C ARG A 109 -8.07 2.20 11.49
N ARG A 110 -9.38 2.43 11.65
CA ARG A 110 -10.22 1.76 12.66
C ARG A 110 -10.45 0.27 12.41
N LYS A 111 -10.25 -0.22 11.18
CA LYS A 111 -10.42 -1.64 10.80
C LYS A 111 -9.11 -2.42 10.85
N ILE A 112 -8.01 -1.77 11.21
CA ILE A 112 -6.66 -2.32 11.08
C ILE A 112 -6.03 -2.50 12.45
N ILE A 113 -5.54 -3.72 12.70
CA ILE A 113 -4.67 -4.02 13.82
C ILE A 113 -3.26 -3.54 13.46
N ALA A 114 -2.74 -2.56 14.21
CA ALA A 114 -1.46 -1.91 13.92
C ALA A 114 -0.30 -2.92 13.82
N SER A 115 -0.26 -3.93 14.70
CA SER A 115 0.80 -4.96 14.66
C SER A 115 0.76 -5.81 13.39
N ASP A 116 -0.44 -6.10 12.89
CA ASP A 116 -0.61 -6.94 11.71
C ASP A 116 -0.28 -6.14 10.45
N TYR A 117 -0.69 -4.88 10.40
CA TYR A 117 -0.28 -3.94 9.35
C TYR A 117 1.24 -3.80 9.27
N ILE A 118 1.92 -3.60 10.41
CA ILE A 118 3.38 -3.52 10.46
C ILE A 118 3.99 -4.83 9.96
N LYS A 119 3.50 -5.98 10.44
CA LYS A 119 4.01 -7.30 10.02
C LYS A 119 3.88 -7.48 8.51
N GLU A 120 2.72 -7.20 7.95
CA GLU A 120 2.45 -7.33 6.52
C GLU A 120 3.29 -6.32 5.71
N ARG A 121 3.73 -5.19 6.28
CA ARG A 121 4.59 -4.19 5.59
C ARG A 121 6.08 -4.49 5.66
N THR A 122 6.56 -5.12 6.72
CA THR A 122 8.00 -5.19 7.02
C THR A 122 8.55 -6.61 7.11
N SER A 123 7.71 -7.65 7.02
CA SER A 123 8.06 -9.07 7.24
C SER A 123 8.73 -9.34 8.61
N LEU A 124 8.60 -8.42 9.57
CA LEU A 124 9.18 -8.58 10.91
C LEU A 124 8.37 -9.59 11.73
N SER A 125 9.06 -10.28 12.64
CA SER A 125 8.37 -11.19 13.55
C SER A 125 7.47 -10.44 14.54
N ARG A 126 6.38 -11.08 14.97
CA ARG A 126 5.42 -10.49 15.91
C ARG A 126 6.07 -10.09 17.23
N SER A 127 7.01 -10.87 17.74
CA SER A 127 7.72 -10.58 19.00
C SER A 127 8.55 -9.29 18.90
N VAL A 128 9.24 -9.10 17.78
CA VAL A 128 10.04 -7.90 17.52
C VAL A 128 9.15 -6.66 17.39
N ILE A 129 8.04 -6.77 16.63
CA ILE A 129 7.06 -5.69 16.49
C ILE A 129 6.49 -5.30 17.85
N MET A 130 6.08 -6.28 18.66
CA MET A 130 5.50 -6.01 19.98
C MET A 130 6.48 -5.36 20.95
N LYS A 131 7.77 -5.76 20.90
CA LYS A 131 8.83 -5.12 21.68
C LYS A 131 8.96 -3.63 21.34
N ILE A 132 8.97 -3.29 20.04
CA ILE A 132 9.11 -1.90 19.59
C ILE A 132 7.85 -1.09 19.89
N LEU A 133 6.66 -1.65 19.65
CA LEU A 133 5.40 -0.98 19.98
C LEU A 133 5.27 -0.69 21.48
N LYS A 134 5.70 -1.62 22.34
CA LYS A 134 5.77 -1.38 23.79
C LYS A 134 6.71 -0.22 24.09
N GLN A 135 7.92 -0.23 23.52
CA GLN A 135 8.88 0.85 23.72
C GLN A 135 8.32 2.22 23.28
N LEU A 136 7.71 2.30 22.10
CA LEU A 136 7.15 3.57 21.59
C LEU A 136 5.98 4.08 22.44
N ARG A 137 5.17 3.18 23.00
CA ARG A 137 4.10 3.53 23.93
C ARG A 137 4.65 4.01 25.27
N ASP A 138 5.65 3.33 25.81
CA ASP A 138 6.30 3.71 27.06
C ASP A 138 7.04 5.07 26.91
N GLU A 139 7.55 5.38 25.71
CA GLU A 139 8.08 6.70 25.31
C GLU A 139 6.97 7.77 25.09
N GLY A 140 5.69 7.42 25.16
CA GLY A 140 4.56 8.33 24.95
C GLY A 140 4.34 8.77 23.50
N LYS A 141 5.00 8.13 22.53
CA LYS A 141 4.97 8.52 21.11
C LYS A 141 3.76 8.01 20.35
N ILE A 142 3.13 6.95 20.84
CA ILE A 142 1.95 6.34 20.22
C ILE A 142 0.93 5.93 21.27
N GLU A 143 -0.33 5.92 20.85
CA GLU A 143 -1.46 5.42 21.60
C GLU A 143 -2.17 4.33 20.79
N ILE A 144 -2.26 3.13 21.36
CA ILE A 144 -2.92 1.98 20.73
C ILE A 144 -3.96 1.42 21.68
N GLU A 145 -5.20 1.36 21.23
CA GLU A 145 -6.33 0.80 21.99
C GLU A 145 -6.92 -0.40 21.24
N LYS A 146 -7.05 -1.55 21.92
CA LYS A 146 -7.56 -2.80 21.31
C LYS A 146 -6.88 -3.17 19.98
N GLY A 147 -5.61 -2.79 19.82
CA GLY A 147 -4.82 -3.03 18.61
C GLY A 147 -4.90 -1.94 17.54
N ILE A 148 -5.75 -0.92 17.70
CA ILE A 148 -5.96 0.18 16.76
C ILE A 148 -5.06 1.36 17.12
N LEU A 149 -4.40 1.97 16.13
CA LEU A 149 -3.62 3.19 16.32
C LEU A 149 -4.54 4.42 16.46
N ILE A 150 -4.57 5.00 17.67
CA ILE A 150 -5.42 6.15 18.02
C ILE A 150 -4.68 7.46 17.75
N LYS A 151 -3.44 7.57 18.24
CA LYS A 151 -2.62 8.78 18.16
C LYS A 151 -1.16 8.45 17.94
N THR A 152 -0.46 9.36 17.27
CA THR A 152 0.99 9.32 17.09
C THR A 152 1.58 10.74 17.16
N THR A 153 2.79 10.86 17.70
CA THR A 153 3.63 12.07 17.66
C THR A 153 5.02 11.76 17.07
N LEU A 154 5.12 10.66 16.32
CA LEU A 154 6.34 10.18 15.66
C LEU A 154 6.85 11.16 14.59
#